data_AF-A0A3N4JT62-F1
#
_entry.id   AF-A0A3N4JT62-F1
#
_cell.length_a   1.000
_cell.length_b   1.000
_cell.length_c   1.000
_cell.angle_alpha   90.00
_cell.angle_beta   90.00
_cell.angle_gamma   90.00
#
_symmetry.space_group_name_H-M   'P 1'
#
loop_
_entity.id
_entity.type
_entity.pdbx_description
1 polymer ?
#
loop_
_entity_poly.entity_id
_entity_poly.type
_entity_poly.pdbx_seq_one_letter_code
_entity_poly.pdbx_strand_id
1 'polypeptide(L)'
;PMHWAASRGHTRLARYLVQSGHKINAYDALYQTPLLHAVKAGNVGTVSYLIGAGTNPIEEDHLLGGTPLHWAALGGNLEEHLIRVLVEGGWGAQRVLRHSAGATPLHWAARGGHVAAVRLLVKAGARVGDQDGEG
;
A
#
# COMPACT_ATOMS: atom_id res chain seq x y z
N PRO A 1 -0.83 4.02 -19.34
CA PRO A 1 0.24 5.03 -19.09
C PRO A 1 0.42 5.35 -17.60
N MET A 2 -0.66 5.65 -16.88
CA MET A 2 -0.61 6.04 -15.46
C MET A 2 -0.01 4.96 -14.56
N HIS A 3 -0.45 3.69 -14.69
CA HIS A 3 0.10 2.55 -13.93
C HIS A 3 1.60 2.36 -14.14
N TRP A 4 2.06 2.46 -15.39
CA TRP A 4 3.48 2.35 -15.73
C TRP A 4 4.29 3.52 -15.16
N ALA A 5 3.78 4.75 -15.23
CA ALA A 5 4.42 5.90 -14.61
C ALA A 5 4.53 5.73 -13.09
N ALA A 6 3.50 5.17 -12.46
CA ALA A 6 3.47 4.89 -11.04
C ALA A 6 4.46 3.78 -10.63
N SER A 7 4.47 2.66 -11.35
CA SER A 7 5.39 1.53 -11.15
C SER A 7 6.86 1.89 -11.39
N ARG A 8 7.15 2.84 -12.30
CA ARG A 8 8.52 3.29 -12.60
C ARG A 8 8.97 4.52 -11.79
N GLY A 9 8.15 5.03 -10.88
CA GLY A 9 8.51 6.20 -10.08
C GLY A 9 8.56 7.50 -10.88
N HIS A 10 7.95 7.56 -12.06
CA HIS A 10 7.92 8.74 -12.93
C HIS A 10 6.90 9.77 -12.42
N THR A 11 7.13 10.35 -11.24
CA THR A 11 6.18 11.25 -10.56
C THR A 11 5.78 12.47 -11.41
N ARG A 12 6.72 13.02 -12.19
CA ARG A 12 6.43 14.15 -13.10
C ARG A 12 5.46 13.76 -14.22
N LEU A 13 5.62 12.56 -14.78
CA LEU A 13 4.72 12.03 -15.79
C LEU A 13 3.34 11.72 -15.18
N ALA A 14 3.31 11.09 -14.01
CA ALA A 14 2.06 10.85 -13.28
C ALA A 14 1.30 12.16 -13.03
N ARG A 15 2.01 13.22 -12.61
CA ARG A 15 1.43 14.56 -12.42
C ARG A 15 0.85 15.15 -13.69
N TYR A 16 1.60 15.09 -14.79
CA TYR A 16 1.15 15.57 -16.08
C TYR A 16 -0.12 14.86 -16.57
N LEU A 17 -0.19 13.53 -16.39
CA LEU A 17 -1.36 12.73 -16.77
C LEU A 17 -2.62 13.15 -15.99
N VAL A 18 -2.51 13.34 -14.66
CA VAL A 18 -3.63 13.80 -13.83
C VAL A 18 -4.08 15.21 -14.25
N GLN A 19 -3.15 16.13 -14.52
CA GLN A 19 -3.46 17.49 -14.99
C GLN A 19 -4.14 17.49 -16.37
N SER A 20 -3.90 16.47 -17.18
CA SER A 20 -4.51 16.28 -18.50
C SER A 20 -5.89 15.59 -18.42
N GLY A 21 -6.45 15.45 -17.21
CA GLY A 21 -7.78 14.86 -16.98
C GLY A 21 -7.81 13.34 -16.85
N HIS A 22 -6.66 12.68 -16.74
CA HIS A 22 -6.63 11.24 -16.51
C HIS A 22 -7.18 10.89 -15.12
N LYS A 23 -8.01 9.85 -15.05
CA LYS A 23 -8.58 9.39 -13.76
C LYS A 23 -7.47 8.80 -12.89
N ILE A 24 -7.25 9.41 -11.72
CA ILE A 24 -6.16 9.03 -10.83
C ILE A 24 -6.32 7.62 -10.23
N ASN A 25 -7.56 7.17 -10.04
CA ASN A 25 -7.94 5.83 -9.55
C ASN A 25 -8.41 4.92 -10.70
N ALA A 26 -7.80 5.02 -11.89
CA ALA A 26 -8.13 4.13 -12.99
C ALA A 26 -7.67 2.69 -12.68
N TYR A 27 -8.52 1.69 -12.89
CA TYR A 27 -8.12 0.29 -12.80
C TYR A 27 -7.38 -0.14 -14.07
N ASP A 28 -6.38 -1.01 -13.91
CA ASP A 28 -5.81 -1.78 -15.02
C ASP A 28 -6.59 -3.08 -15.26
N ALA A 29 -6.09 -3.93 -16.16
CA ALA A 29 -6.69 -5.23 -16.48
C ALA A 29 -6.65 -6.24 -15.31
N LEU A 30 -5.85 -5.97 -14.27
CA LEU A 30 -5.78 -6.77 -13.04
C LEU A 30 -6.58 -6.12 -11.90
N TYR A 31 -7.39 -5.11 -12.22
CA TYR A 31 -8.15 -4.30 -11.27
C TYR A 31 -7.28 -3.66 -10.17
N GLN A 32 -6.08 -3.21 -10.55
CA GLN A 32 -5.17 -2.50 -9.65
C GLN A 32 -5.15 -1.00 -9.96
N THR A 33 -5.05 -0.20 -8.91
CA THR A 33 -4.90 1.25 -9.00
C THR A 33 -3.44 1.63 -9.28
N PRO A 34 -3.16 2.82 -9.84
CA PRO A 34 -1.79 3.29 -9.99
C PRO A 34 -1.07 3.41 -8.65
N LEU A 35 -1.80 3.69 -7.57
CA LEU A 35 -1.25 3.73 -6.21
C LEU A 35 -0.65 2.37 -5.81
N LEU A 36 -1.37 1.28 -6.03
CA LEU A 36 -0.86 -0.07 -5.74
C LEU A 36 0.41 -0.40 -6.53
N HIS A 37 0.49 0.02 -7.80
CA HIS A 37 1.70 -0.14 -8.60
C HIS A 37 2.89 0.66 -8.07
N ALA A 38 2.66 1.88 -7.59
CA ALA A 38 3.72 2.68 -6.97
C ALA A 38 4.20 2.09 -5.64
N VAL A 39 3.27 1.57 -4.84
CA VAL A 39 3.57 0.91 -3.55
C VAL A 39 4.41 -0.33 -3.77
N LYS A 40 3.91 -1.29 -4.58
CA LYS A 40 4.61 -2.56 -4.87
C LYS A 40 6.01 -2.38 -5.50
N ALA A 41 6.29 -1.20 -6.04
CA ALA A 41 7.58 -0.86 -6.63
C ALA A 41 8.46 0.01 -5.70
N GLY A 42 8.02 0.33 -4.48
CA GLY A 42 8.79 1.13 -3.52
C GLY A 42 8.89 2.62 -3.86
N ASN A 43 8.05 3.14 -4.76
CA ASN A 43 8.19 4.50 -5.28
C ASN A 43 7.55 5.55 -4.36
N VAL A 44 8.18 5.82 -3.21
CA VAL A 44 7.71 6.74 -2.16
C VAL A 44 7.25 8.09 -2.73
N GLY A 45 8.05 8.74 -3.56
CA GLY A 45 7.70 10.06 -4.12
C GLY A 45 6.43 10.04 -4.97
N THR A 46 6.19 8.95 -5.71
CA THR A 46 4.95 8.80 -6.48
C THR A 46 3.78 8.43 -5.58
N VAL A 47 3.97 7.60 -4.55
CA VAL A 47 2.93 7.29 -3.56
C VAL A 47 2.46 8.56 -2.85
N SER A 48 3.38 9.37 -2.32
CA SER A 48 3.03 10.63 -1.66
C SER A 48 2.27 11.58 -2.58
N TYR A 49 2.68 11.67 -3.86
CA TYR A 49 1.94 12.47 -4.84
C TYR A 49 0.52 11.96 -5.07
N LEU A 50 0.35 10.66 -5.30
CA LEU A 50 -0.96 10.06 -5.57
C LEU A 50 -1.92 10.25 -4.40
N ILE A 51 -1.45 9.98 -3.19
CA ILE A 51 -2.22 10.20 -1.95
C ILE A 51 -2.64 11.67 -1.84
N GLY A 52 -1.69 12.60 -2.02
CA GLY A 52 -1.98 14.05 -1.98
C GLY A 52 -2.92 14.53 -3.10
N ALA A 53 -2.99 13.79 -4.21
CA ALA A 53 -3.90 14.08 -5.32
C ALA A 53 -5.27 13.36 -5.20
N GLY A 54 -5.58 12.77 -4.03
CA GLY A 54 -6.90 12.27 -3.69
C GLY A 54 -7.15 10.78 -4.00
N THR A 55 -6.11 9.97 -4.20
CA THR A 55 -6.29 8.51 -4.25
C THR A 55 -6.72 7.95 -2.90
N ASN A 56 -7.52 6.87 -2.89
CA ASN A 56 -7.89 6.18 -1.65
C ASN A 56 -6.73 5.27 -1.16
N PRO A 57 -6.06 5.58 -0.04
CA PRO A 57 -4.89 4.85 0.44
C PRO A 57 -5.23 3.52 1.14
N ILE A 58 -6.53 3.25 1.35
CA ILE A 58 -7.02 2.01 1.97
C ILE A 58 -7.83 1.16 0.99
N GLU A 59 -7.73 1.44 -0.30
CA GLU A 59 -8.37 0.64 -1.34
C GLU A 59 -7.73 -0.74 -1.43
N GLU A 60 -8.57 -1.77 -1.46
CA GLU A 60 -8.15 -3.16 -1.53
C GLU A 60 -7.93 -3.56 -2.99
N ASP A 61 -6.86 -4.28 -3.26
CA ASP A 61 -6.68 -4.92 -4.57
C ASP A 61 -7.68 -6.07 -4.74
N HIS A 62 -8.03 -6.39 -5.98
CA HIS A 62 -9.03 -7.43 -6.25
C HIS A 62 -8.45 -8.86 -6.27
N LEU A 63 -7.14 -9.03 -6.13
CA LEU A 63 -6.47 -10.33 -6.20
C LEU A 63 -6.40 -11.02 -4.83
N LEU A 64 -5.91 -10.30 -3.81
CA LEU A 64 -5.74 -10.77 -2.44
C LEU A 64 -6.58 -9.95 -1.45
N GLY A 65 -7.24 -8.87 -1.91
CA GLY A 65 -7.88 -7.92 -1.00
C GLY A 65 -6.88 -7.00 -0.30
N GLY A 66 -5.60 -7.02 -0.67
CA GLY A 66 -4.55 -6.29 0.04
C GLY A 66 -4.66 -4.78 -0.16
N THR A 67 -4.54 -4.00 0.92
CA THR A 67 -4.38 -2.54 0.82
C THR A 67 -2.93 -2.16 0.53
N PRO A 68 -2.65 -0.90 0.12
CA PRO A 68 -1.29 -0.36 0.08
C PRO A 68 -0.42 -0.72 1.29
N LEU A 69 -0.96 -0.64 2.52
CA LEU A 69 -0.17 -0.95 3.71
C LEU A 69 0.16 -2.44 3.84
N HIS A 70 -0.72 -3.34 3.37
CA HIS A 70 -0.42 -4.77 3.32
C HIS A 70 0.75 -5.07 2.38
N TRP A 71 0.73 -4.48 1.17
CA TRP A 71 1.82 -4.64 0.20
C TRP A 71 3.13 -4.04 0.72
N ALA A 72 3.08 -2.85 1.33
CA ALA A 72 4.25 -2.23 1.93
C ALA A 72 4.84 -3.06 3.08
N ALA A 73 3.97 -3.66 3.90
CA ALA A 73 4.36 -4.56 4.96
C ALA A 73 5.07 -5.82 4.42
N LEU A 74 4.58 -6.39 3.31
CA LEU A 74 5.17 -7.55 2.63
C LEU A 74 6.48 -7.23 1.90
N GLY A 75 6.70 -5.99 1.43
CA GLY A 75 7.96 -5.56 0.81
C GLY A 75 9.09 -5.30 1.82
N GLY A 76 8.75 -5.07 3.08
CA GLY A 76 9.71 -4.98 4.18
C GLY A 76 10.59 -3.74 4.15
N ASN A 77 11.91 -3.93 4.24
CA ASN A 77 12.89 -2.84 4.37
C ASN A 77 12.93 -1.90 3.15
N LEU A 78 12.62 -2.42 1.95
CA LEU A 78 12.55 -1.61 0.73
C LEU A 78 11.46 -0.53 0.82
N GLU A 79 10.48 -0.75 1.70
CA GLU A 79 9.25 0.03 1.78
C GLU A 79 9.03 0.63 3.17
N GLU A 80 10.07 0.70 4.02
CA GLU A 80 9.97 1.25 5.38
C GLU A 80 9.38 2.68 5.38
N HIS A 81 9.83 3.50 4.43
CA HIS A 81 9.33 4.87 4.24
C HIS A 81 7.87 4.89 3.78
N LEU A 82 7.44 3.89 2.99
CA LEU A 82 6.04 3.76 2.59
C LEU A 82 5.16 3.40 3.79
N ILE A 83 5.60 2.45 4.63
CA ILE A 83 4.90 2.09 5.86
C ILE A 83 4.73 3.32 6.75
N ARG A 84 5.77 4.13 6.92
CA ARG A 84 5.71 5.38 7.69
C ARG A 84 4.68 6.36 7.11
N VAL A 85 4.78 6.66 5.81
CA VAL A 85 3.82 7.57 5.13
C VAL A 85 2.38 7.08 5.29
N LEU A 86 2.16 5.77 5.15
CA LEU A 86 0.82 5.19 5.22
C LEU A 86 0.27 5.17 6.66
N VAL A 87 1.11 4.85 7.64
CA VAL A 87 0.77 4.86 9.06
C VAL A 87 0.52 6.27 9.58
N GLU A 88 1.38 7.23 9.23
CA GLU A 88 1.26 8.64 9.64
C GLU A 88 -0.02 9.28 9.08
N GLY A 89 -0.48 8.83 7.91
CA GLY A 89 -1.79 9.17 7.37
C GLY A 89 -2.99 8.55 8.12
N GLY A 90 -2.74 7.69 9.11
CA GLY A 90 -3.77 6.99 9.89
C GLY A 90 -4.42 5.82 9.16
N TRP A 91 -3.79 5.31 8.10
CA TRP A 91 -4.43 4.33 7.21
C TRP A 91 -4.11 2.89 7.59
N GLY A 92 -5.01 2.28 8.36
CA GLY A 92 -5.23 0.83 8.28
C GLY A 92 -4.17 -0.07 8.90
N ALA A 93 -3.39 0.39 9.88
CA ALA A 93 -2.48 -0.48 10.65
C ALA A 93 -3.19 -1.67 11.33
N GLN A 94 -4.48 -1.51 11.59
CA GLN A 94 -5.40 -2.52 12.14
C GLN A 94 -6.40 -3.05 11.11
N ARG A 95 -6.20 -2.75 9.82
CA ARG A 95 -7.16 -3.15 8.81
C ARG A 95 -7.06 -4.65 8.59
N VAL A 96 -8.20 -5.30 8.73
CA VAL A 96 -8.38 -6.74 8.58
C VAL A 96 -8.90 -7.01 7.17
N LEU A 97 -8.24 -7.90 6.43
CA LEU A 97 -8.68 -8.30 5.10
C LEU A 97 -9.80 -9.32 5.18
N ARG A 98 -10.98 -9.01 4.64
CA ARG A 98 -12.11 -9.95 4.62
C ARG A 98 -11.83 -11.19 3.77
N HIS A 99 -11.07 -11.02 2.68
CA HIS A 99 -10.81 -12.08 1.70
C HIS A 99 -9.50 -12.84 1.91
N SER A 100 -8.62 -12.36 2.80
CA SER A 100 -7.35 -13.02 3.13
C SER A 100 -7.36 -13.50 4.59
N ALA A 101 -8.39 -14.28 4.94
CA ALA A 101 -8.53 -14.89 6.26
C ALA A 101 -8.39 -13.89 7.44
N GLY A 102 -8.82 -12.64 7.32
CA GLY A 102 -8.64 -11.68 8.41
C GLY A 102 -7.19 -11.23 8.65
N ALA A 103 -6.28 -11.48 7.71
CA ALA A 103 -4.91 -11.00 7.82
C ALA A 103 -4.86 -9.47 7.96
N THR A 104 -3.92 -9.00 8.77
CA THR A 104 -3.59 -7.58 8.95
C THR A 104 -2.26 -7.27 8.28
N PRO A 105 -1.86 -5.99 8.14
CA PRO A 105 -0.53 -5.67 7.63
C PRO A 105 0.58 -6.30 8.48
N LEU A 106 0.35 -6.46 9.79
CA LEU A 106 1.31 -7.11 10.69
C LEU A 106 1.54 -8.57 10.33
N HIS A 107 0.48 -9.31 9.97
CA HIS A 107 0.59 -10.69 9.49
C HIS A 107 1.44 -10.77 8.22
N TRP A 108 1.27 -9.84 7.27
CA TRP A 108 2.04 -9.82 6.02
C TRP A 108 3.51 -9.46 6.26
N ALA A 109 3.80 -8.51 7.15
CA ALA A 109 5.17 -8.20 7.58
C ALA A 109 5.83 -9.39 8.29
N ALA A 110 5.11 -10.08 9.15
CA ALA A 110 5.59 -11.26 9.87
C ALA A 110 5.86 -12.42 8.90
N ARG A 111 4.95 -12.68 7.96
CA ARG A 111 5.11 -13.68 6.89
C ARG A 111 6.33 -13.42 6.01
N GLY A 112 6.63 -12.15 5.71
CA GLY A 112 7.85 -11.74 5.00
C GLY A 112 9.13 -11.76 5.84
N GLY A 113 9.04 -11.98 7.16
CA GLY A 113 10.20 -11.92 8.07
C GLY A 113 10.75 -10.49 8.26
N HIS A 114 9.94 -9.46 8.01
CA HIS A 114 10.39 -8.08 7.95
C HIS A 114 10.33 -7.36 9.30
N VAL A 115 11.38 -7.56 10.11
CA VAL A 115 11.46 -7.03 11.48
C VAL A 115 11.25 -5.51 11.58
N ALA A 116 11.78 -4.73 10.63
CA ALA A 116 11.60 -3.27 10.64
C ALA A 116 10.13 -2.88 10.40
N ALA A 117 9.47 -3.52 9.43
CA ALA A 117 8.05 -3.34 9.15
C ALA A 117 7.18 -3.71 10.36
N VAL A 118 7.45 -4.86 10.98
CA VAL A 118 6.79 -5.30 12.22
C VAL A 118 6.93 -4.25 13.31
N ARG A 119 8.15 -3.75 13.57
CA ARG A 119 8.39 -2.74 14.61
C ARG A 119 7.63 -1.44 14.33
N LEU A 120 7.53 -1.01 13.08
CA LEU A 120 6.78 0.19 12.72
C LEU A 120 5.28 0.01 12.90
N LEU A 121 4.74 -1.11 12.43
CA LEU A 121 3.31 -1.40 12.58
C LEU A 121 2.91 -1.53 14.05
N VAL A 122 3.73 -2.16 14.89
CA VAL A 122 3.48 -2.24 16.34
C VAL A 122 3.53 -0.84 17.00
N LYS A 123 4.50 0.00 16.62
CA LYS A 123 4.54 1.40 17.07
C LYS A 123 3.33 2.21 16.60
N ALA A 124 2.78 1.86 15.44
CA ALA A 124 1.54 2.42 14.89
C ALA A 124 0.28 1.92 15.61
N GLY A 125 0.43 1.03 16.60
CA GLY A 125 -0.67 0.47 17.36
C GLY A 125 -1.24 -0.82 16.79
N ALA A 126 -0.58 -1.51 15.86
CA ALA A 126 -0.96 -2.86 15.41
C ALA A 126 -0.91 -3.86 16.59
N ARG A 127 -1.89 -4.75 16.66
CA ARG A 127 -2.05 -5.71 17.77
C ARG A 127 -1.31 -6.99 17.42
N VAL A 128 -0.34 -7.35 18.27
CA VAL A 128 0.51 -8.53 18.07
C VAL A 128 -0.24 -9.84 18.33
N GLY A 129 -1.31 -9.80 19.12
CA GLY A 129 -2.12 -10.97 19.47
C GLY A 129 -3.36 -11.17 18.59
N ASP A 130 -3.56 -10.36 17.56
CA ASP A 130 -4.66 -10.60 16.62
C ASP A 130 -4.32 -11.85 15.81
N GLN A 131 -5.23 -12.82 15.80
CA GLN A 131 -5.12 -14.02 14.97
C GLN A 131 -5.75 -13.74 13.62
N ASP A 132 -5.10 -14.19 12.56
CA ASP A 132 -5.77 -14.39 11.29
C ASP A 132 -6.56 -15.72 11.34
N GLY A 133 -7.24 -16.04 10.24
CA GLY A 133 -8.12 -17.20 10.13
C GLY A 133 -7.35 -18.51 10.03
N GLU A 134 -6.01 -18.49 10.05
CA GLU A 134 -5.16 -19.67 10.11
C GLU A 134 -4.71 -19.99 11.56
N GLY A 135 -5.00 -19.13 12.53
CA GLY A 135 -4.77 -19.35 13.98
C GLY A 135 -3.55 -18.66 14.55
#